data_AF-A0A8K1FWK4-F1
#
_entry.id   AF-A0A8K1FWK4-F1
#
_cell.length_a   1.000
_cell.length_b   1.000
_cell.length_c   1.000
_cell.angle_alpha   90.00
_cell.angle_beta   90.00
_cell.angle_gamma   90.00
#
_symmetry.space_group_name_H-M   'P 1'
#
loop_
_entity.id
_entity.type
_entity.pdbx_description
1 polymer ?
#
loop_
_entity_poly.entity_id
_entity_poly.type
_entity_poly.pdbx_seq_one_letter_code
_entity_poly.pdbx_strand_id
1 'polypeptide(L)' 'DFMANGIRVLCATVSFGMGLDKADLGAVVHYDLPGSIEGYVQEVGRAGRDGSAAR' A
#
# COMPACT_ATOMS: atom_id res chain seq x y z
N ASP A 1 1.79 -4.28 14.98
CA ASP A 1 2.19 -2.87 15.11
C ASP A 1 1.75 -1.98 13.96
N PHE A 2 2.09 -2.28 12.70
CA PHE A 2 1.63 -1.46 11.55
C PHE A 2 0.10 -1.37 11.44
N MET A 3 -0.60 -2.51 11.49
CA MET A 3 -2.07 -2.54 11.43
C MET A 3 -2.72 -1.76 12.58
N ALA A 4 -2.05 -1.69 13.73
CA ALA A 4 -2.50 -0.98 14.94
C ALA A 4 -1.97 0.46 15.02
N ASN A 5 -1.42 1.01 13.93
CA ASN A 5 -0.85 2.38 13.86
C ASN A 5 0.37 2.64 14.77
N GLY A 6 1.02 1.59 15.29
CA GLY A 6 2.29 1.70 16.02
C GLY A 6 3.51 1.89 15.12
N ILE A 7 3.39 1.53 13.84
CA ILE A 7 4.40 1.76 12.80
C ILE A 7 3.78 2.62 11.70
N ARG A 8 4.47 3.70 11.29
CA ARG A 8 3.97 4.65 10.28
C ARG A 8 4.28 4.24 8.84
N VAL A 9 5.40 3.58 8.62
CA VAL A 9 5.87 3.20 7.28
C VAL A 9 6.25 1.73 7.30
N LEU A 10 5.74 0.98 6.32
CA LEU A 10 6.08 -0.41 6.11
C LEU A 10 6.78 -0.54 4.75
N CYS A 11 8.03 -0.99 4.76
CA CYS A 11 8.76 -1.32 3.54
C CYS A 11 8.63 -2.82 3.27
N ALA A 12 8.08 -3.20 2.12
CA ALA A 12 7.85 -4.61 1.78
C ALA A 12 7.97 -4.85 0.27
N THR A 13 8.17 -6.11 -0.13
CA THR A 13 8.14 -6.55 -1.53
C THR A 13 6.73 -6.89 -1.97
N VAL A 14 6.49 -6.95 -3.29
CA VAL A 14 5.19 -7.25 -3.92
C VAL A 14 4.48 -8.47 -3.28
N SER A 15 5.24 -9.52 -2.98
CA SER A 15 4.74 -10.75 -2.35
C SER A 15 4.13 -10.56 -0.96
N PHE A 16 4.53 -9.52 -0.22
CA PHE A 16 3.95 -9.18 1.09
C PHE A 16 2.63 -8.42 0.95
N GLY A 17 2.42 -7.71 -0.18
CA GLY A 17 1.21 -6.92 -0.41
C GLY A 17 -0.05 -7.78 -0.49
N MET A 18 0.02 -9.01 -1.00
CA MET A 18 -1.12 -9.94 -1.08
C MET A 18 -1.64 -10.32 0.32
N GLY A 19 -2.58 -9.53 0.85
CA GLY A 19 -3.20 -9.73 2.16
C GLY A 19 -3.21 -8.49 3.05
N LEU A 20 -2.51 -7.41 2.68
CA LEU A 20 -2.55 -6.15 3.44
C LEU A 20 -3.89 -5.42 3.22
N ASP A 21 -4.82 -5.58 4.16
CA ASP A 21 -6.13 -4.92 4.14
C ASP A 21 -6.24 -3.88 5.25
N LYS A 22 -5.62 -2.72 5.03
CA LYS A 22 -5.67 -1.56 5.92
C LYS A 22 -6.37 -0.41 5.18
N ALA A 23 -7.49 0.06 5.69
CA ALA A 23 -8.32 1.06 4.99
C ALA A 23 -7.68 2.46 5.01
N ASP A 24 -7.00 2.81 6.09
CA ASP A 24 -6.37 4.10 6.38
C ASP A 24 -4.92 4.17 5.86
N LEU A 25 -4.66 3.62 4.68
CA LEU A 25 -3.37 3.77 3.99
C LEU A 25 -3.31 5.11 3.28
N GLY A 26 -2.50 6.05 3.78
CA GLY A 26 -2.38 7.39 3.21
C GLY A 26 -1.47 7.49 1.98
N ALA A 27 -0.56 6.54 1.77
CA ALA A 27 0.34 6.57 0.60
C ALA A 27 0.90 5.18 0.26
N VAL A 28 1.21 4.97 -1.03
CA VAL A 28 1.96 3.82 -1.54
C VAL A 28 3.12 4.34 -2.37
N VAL A 29 4.34 3.90 -2.04
CA VAL A 29 5.57 4.33 -2.72
C VAL A 29 6.26 3.13 -3.34
N HIS A 30 6.36 3.12 -4.67
CA HIS A 30 7.15 2.16 -5.43
C HIS A 30 8.61 2.59 -5.45
N TYR A 31 9.48 1.84 -4.79
CA TYR A 31 10.93 2.09 -4.80
C TYR A 31 11.59 1.69 -6.13
N ASP A 32 11.04 0.68 -6.79
CA ASP A 32 11.46 0.18 -8.09
C ASP A 32 10.25 0.10 -9.03
N LEU A 33 10.47 -0.01 -10.33
CA LEU A 33 9.37 -0.11 -11.29
C LEU A 33 8.53 -1.37 -11.00
N PRO A 34 7.19 -1.23 -11.02
CA PRO A 34 6.30 -2.37 -10.87
C PRO A 34 6.48 -3.36 -12.02
N GLY A 35 6.37 -4.66 -11.72
CA GLY A 35 6.58 -5.72 -12.72
C GLY A 35 5.55 -5.72 -13.86
N SER A 36 4.39 -5.09 -13.66
CA SER A 36 3.41 -4.81 -14.70
C SER A 36 2.52 -3.62 -14.33
N ILE A 37 1.77 -3.10 -15.30
CA ILE A 37 0.79 -2.02 -15.10
C ILE A 37 -0.36 -2.50 -14.20
N GLU A 38 -0.81 -3.74 -14.37
CA GLU A 38 -1.87 -4.34 -13.57
C GLU A 38 -1.44 -4.48 -12.10
N GLY A 39 -0.20 -4.93 -11.88
CA GLY A 39 0.39 -4.98 -10.54
C GLY A 39 0.44 -3.59 -9.90
N TYR A 40 0.92 -2.59 -10.64
CA TYR A 40 0.92 -1.20 -10.19
C TYR A 40 -0.48 -0.74 -9.76
N VAL A 41 -1.48 -0.90 -10.64
CA VAL A 41 -2.87 -0.49 -10.36
C VAL A 41 -3.42 -1.20 -9.12
N GLN A 42 -3.15 -2.48 -8.96
CA GLN A 42 -3.57 -3.25 -7.80
C GLN A 42 -2.89 -2.76 -6.50
N GLU A 43 -1.62 -2.41 -6.57
CA GLU A 43 -0.83 -1.98 -5.42
C GLU A 43 -1.20 -0.57 -4.96
N VAL A 44 -1.28 0.40 -5.88
CA VAL A 44 -1.68 1.79 -5.56
C VAL A 44 -3.14 1.88 -5.11
N GLY A 45 -4.02 0.99 -5.61
CA GLY A 45 -5.42 0.91 -5.20
C GLY A 45 -5.66 0.54 -3.72
N ARG A 46 -4.60 0.24 -2.97
CA ARG A 46 -4.67 0.02 -1.51
C ARG A 46 -4.76 1.32 -0.72
N ALA A 47 -4.25 2.42 -1.26
CA ALA A 47 -4.27 3.70 -0.59
C ALA A 47 -5.68 4.33 -0.65
N GLY A 48 -6.07 5.06 0.40
CA GLY A 48 -7.29 5.88 0.42
C GLY A 48 -8.59 5.07 0.40
N ARG A 49 -8.58 3.81 0.84
CA ARG A 49 -9.78 2.96 0.89
C ARG A 49 -10.79 3.40 1.94
N ASP A 50 -10.37 4.23 2.89
CA ASP A 50 -11.23 4.92 3.86
C ASP A 50 -11.90 6.20 3.30
N GLY A 51 -11.62 6.57 2.04
CA GLY A 51 -12.14 7.78 1.39
C GLY A 51 -11.35 9.05 1.73
N SER A 52 -10.26 8.94 2.48
CA SER A 52 -9.34 10.04 2.72
C SER A 52 -8.43 10.29 1.51
N ALA A 53 -7.84 11.49 1.43
CA ALA A 53 -6.91 11.82 0.36
C ALA A 53 -5.64 10.95 0.47
N ALA A 54 -5.42 10.09 -0.51
CA ALA A 54 -4.20 9.29 -0.67
C ALA A 54 -3.21 9.93 -1.64
N ARG A 55 -1.92 9.63 -1.46
CA ARG A 55 -0.82 10.16 -2.28
C ARG A 55 0.07 9.06 -2.84
#